data_AF-A0A238FRB2-F1
#
_entry.id   AF-A0A238FRB2-F1
#
_cell.length_a   1.000
_cell.length_b   1.000
_cell.length_c   1.000
_cell.angle_alpha   90.00
_cell.angle_beta   90.00
_cell.angle_gamma   90.00
#
_symmetry.space_group_name_H-M   'P 1'
#
loop_
_entity.id
_entity.type
_entity.pdbx_description
1 polymer ?
#
loop_
_entity_poly.entity_id
_entity_poly.type
_entity_poly.pdbx_seq_one_letter_code
_entity_poly.pdbx_strand_id
1 'polypeptide(L)'
;MVWGGCLSGDRHGGGRSKGALSWSGYCNTFWVADRNQGVAYVLFTNSTPTYAHPRVFALWEKIEKDIFDGVLQGGKSSAIPQAAL
;
A
#
# COMPACT_ATOMS: atom_id res chain seq x y z
N MET A 1 -14.85 -12.55 8.87
CA MET A 1 -15.17 -11.34 8.08
C MET A 1 -14.73 -10.14 8.91
N VAL A 2 -13.57 -9.56 8.62
CA VAL A 2 -13.06 -8.39 9.36
C VAL A 2 -13.51 -7.14 8.60
N TRP A 3 -14.46 -6.41 9.17
CA TRP A 3 -15.05 -5.18 8.63
C TRP A 3 -14.21 -3.92 8.92
N GLY A 4 -12.99 -4.08 9.45
CA GLY A 4 -12.12 -2.97 9.84
C GLY A 4 -10.71 -3.17 9.31
N GLY A 5 -10.01 -2.08 8.97
CA GLY A 5 -8.60 -2.15 8.63
C GLY A 5 -7.75 -2.73 9.77
N CYS A 6 -6.58 -3.25 9.43
CA CYS A 6 -5.55 -3.69 10.36
C CYS A 6 -4.52 -2.58 10.57
N LEU A 7 -4.04 -2.44 11.81
CA LEU A 7 -2.87 -1.61 12.11
C LEU A 7 -1.60 -2.45 12.03
N SER A 8 -0.57 -1.89 11.39
CA SER A 8 0.73 -2.55 11.25
C SER A 8 1.46 -2.61 12.59
N GLY A 9 2.00 -3.78 12.94
CA GLY A 9 2.87 -3.98 14.10
C GLY A 9 4.29 -3.46 13.87
N ASP A 10 5.16 -3.64 14.87
CA ASP A 10 6.59 -3.35 14.71
C ASP A 10 7.20 -4.30 13.66
N ARG A 11 7.96 -3.76 12.69
CA ARG A 11 8.65 -4.49 11.61
C ARG A 11 7.72 -5.18 10.59
N HIS A 12 6.83 -4.42 9.95
CA HIS A 12 6.12 -4.91 8.77
C HIS A 12 7.09 -5.09 7.58
N GLY A 13 7.08 -6.26 6.94
CA GLY A 13 8.03 -6.60 5.86
C GLY A 13 7.95 -5.71 4.62
N GLY A 14 6.79 -5.09 4.36
CA GLY A 14 6.57 -4.15 3.26
C GLY A 14 7.10 -2.73 3.49
N GLY A 15 7.78 -2.45 4.60
CA GLY A 15 8.36 -1.12 4.89
C GLY A 15 7.39 -0.12 5.52
N ARG A 16 6.14 -0.51 5.81
CA ARG A 16 5.16 0.31 6.54
C ARG A 16 5.64 0.64 7.95
N SER A 17 5.31 1.84 8.42
CA SER A 17 5.51 2.23 9.81
C SER A 17 4.57 1.50 10.75
N LYS A 18 5.00 1.38 12.01
CA LYS A 18 4.13 0.96 13.12
C LYS A 18 2.88 1.85 13.15
N GLY A 19 1.70 1.23 13.24
CA GLY A 19 0.42 1.92 13.28
C GLY A 19 -0.11 2.39 11.93
N ALA A 20 0.54 2.04 10.81
CA ALA A 20 -0.04 2.26 9.48
C ALA A 20 -1.33 1.43 9.31
N LEU A 21 -2.39 2.07 8.82
CA LEU A 21 -3.68 1.45 8.61
C LEU A 21 -3.71 0.78 7.24
N SER A 22 -4.22 -0.44 7.15
CA SER A 22 -4.29 -1.19 5.89
C SER A 22 -5.52 -2.08 5.83
N TRP A 23 -5.98 -2.44 4.64
CA TRP A 23 -7.05 -3.41 4.46
C TRP A 23 -6.98 -4.08 3.08
N SER A 24 -7.68 -5.21 2.96
CA SER A 24 -7.76 -6.01 1.76
C SER A 24 -9.21 -6.43 1.48
N GLY A 25 -9.66 -6.26 0.24
CA GLY A 25 -11.03 -6.53 -0.20
C GLY A 25 -11.15 -7.71 -1.16
N TYR A 26 -12.38 -8.22 -1.29
CA TYR A 26 -12.72 -9.44 -2.03
C TYR A 26 -12.18 -9.46 -3.48
N CYS A 27 -12.26 -8.35 -4.20
CA CYS A 27 -11.76 -8.22 -5.57
C CYS A 27 -10.24 -7.96 -5.66
N ASN A 28 -9.45 -8.49 -4.72
CA ASN A 28 -8.01 -8.23 -4.62
C ASN A 28 -7.69 -6.72 -4.55
N THR A 29 -8.53 -5.96 -3.86
CA THR A 29 -8.27 -4.55 -3.55
C THR A 29 -7.39 -4.48 -2.32
N PHE A 30 -6.34 -3.67 -2.33
CA PHE A 30 -5.49 -3.44 -1.15
C PHE A 30 -5.28 -1.94 -0.98
N TRP A 31 -5.45 -1.42 0.22
CA TRP A 31 -5.13 -0.02 0.50
C TRP A 31 -4.35 0.13 1.80
N VAL A 32 -3.54 1.17 1.86
CA VAL A 32 -2.68 1.51 2.99
C VAL A 32 -2.68 3.02 3.20
N ALA A 33 -2.68 3.44 4.46
CA ALA A 33 -2.45 4.80 4.89
C ALA A 33 -1.39 4.82 6.01
N ASP A 34 -0.20 5.32 5.67
CA ASP A 34 0.91 5.51 6.59
C ASP A 34 1.20 7.01 6.76
N ARG A 35 0.65 7.57 7.84
CA ARG A 35 0.86 8.98 8.21
C ARG A 35 2.29 9.32 8.61
N ASN A 36 3.09 8.34 9.05
CA ASN A 36 4.44 8.59 9.55
C ASN A 36 5.41 8.77 8.38
N GLN A 37 5.16 8.08 7.26
CA GLN A 37 5.93 8.22 6.03
C GLN A 37 5.26 9.15 5.01
N GLY A 38 4.03 9.63 5.28
CA GLY A 38 3.29 10.49 4.37
C GLY A 38 2.81 9.77 3.11
N VAL A 39 2.55 8.46 3.20
CA VAL A 39 2.20 7.60 2.07
C VAL A 39 0.76 7.11 2.22
N ALA A 40 -0.02 7.23 1.16
CA ALA A 40 -1.31 6.55 1.03
C ALA A 40 -1.43 6.00 -0.39
N TYR A 41 -1.87 4.75 -0.53
CA TYR A 41 -2.07 4.14 -1.84
C TYR A 41 -3.21 3.12 -1.82
N VAL A 42 -3.73 2.84 -3.01
CA VAL A 42 -4.70 1.78 -3.28
C VAL A 42 -4.30 1.03 -4.54
N LEU A 43 -4.25 -0.29 -4.46
CA LEU A 43 -4.26 -1.19 -5.62
C LEU A 43 -5.67 -1.71 -5.76
N PHE A 44 -6.31 -1.40 -6.90
CA PHE A 44 -7.66 -1.83 -7.19
C PHE A 44 -7.66 -2.75 -8.43
N THR A 45 -8.30 -3.91 -8.33
CA THR A 45 -8.48 -4.80 -9.47
C THR A 45 -9.94 -5.23 -9.56
N ASN A 46 -10.39 -5.55 -10.77
CA ASN A 46 -11.71 -6.13 -11.03
C ASN A 46 -11.59 -7.65 -11.24
N SER A 47 -10.79 -8.32 -10.40
CA SER A 47 -10.55 -9.76 -10.51
C SER A 47 -11.42 -10.54 -9.53
N THR A 48 -12.30 -11.37 -10.07
CA THR A 48 -13.16 -12.33 -9.36
C THR A 48 -12.96 -13.74 -9.96
N PRO A 49 -13.22 -14.85 -9.23
CA PRO A 49 -13.86 -14.95 -7.90
C PRO A 49 -12.88 -15.11 -6.72
N THR A 50 -11.58 -15.21 -6.97
CA THR A 50 -10.61 -15.63 -5.94
C THR A 50 -9.90 -14.42 -5.31
N TYR A 51 -10.16 -14.21 -4.01
CA TYR A 51 -9.35 -13.33 -3.16
C TYR A 51 -7.93 -13.90 -2.99
N ALA A 52 -6.93 -13.03 -2.86
CA ALA A 52 -5.51 -13.40 -2.80
C ALA A 52 -5.05 -14.23 -4.01
N HIS A 53 -5.49 -13.86 -5.21
CA HIS A 53 -4.98 -14.48 -6.43
C HIS A 53 -3.43 -14.33 -6.47
N PRO A 54 -2.65 -15.42 -6.58
CA PRO A 54 -1.20 -15.38 -6.31
C PRO A 54 -0.44 -14.33 -7.11
N ARG A 55 -0.79 -14.13 -8.38
CA ARG A 55 -0.17 -13.11 -9.24
C ARG A 55 -0.49 -11.68 -8.79
N VAL A 56 -1.72 -11.44 -8.32
CA VAL A 56 -2.15 -10.11 -7.86
C VAL A 56 -1.51 -9.81 -6.50
N PHE A 57 -1.42 -10.82 -5.63
CA PHE A 57 -0.76 -10.70 -4.35
C PHE A 57 0.75 -10.41 -4.49
N ALA A 58 1.45 -11.17 -5.35
CA ALA A 58 2.87 -10.91 -5.63
C ALA A 58 3.12 -9.53 -6.27
N LEU A 59 2.20 -9.10 -7.15
CA LEU A 59 2.25 -7.75 -7.72
C LEU A 59 2.06 -6.68 -6.64
N TRP A 60 1.10 -6.87 -5.74
CA TRP A 60 0.86 -5.96 -4.62
C TRP A 60 2.07 -5.84 -3.70
N GLU A 61 2.69 -6.96 -3.30
CA GLU A 61 3.90 -6.97 -2.47
C GLU A 61 5.05 -6.19 -3.14
N LYS A 62 5.21 -6.37 -4.46
CA LYS A 62 6.22 -5.65 -5.23
C LYS A 62 5.92 -4.14 -5.29
N ILE A 63 4.69 -3.75 -5.62
CA ILE A 63 4.27 -2.34 -5.67
C ILE A 63 4.47 -1.67 -4.32
N GLU A 64 4.05 -2.34 -3.24
CA GLU A 64 4.24 -1.84 -1.88
C GLU A 64 5.71 -1.56 -1.60
N LYS A 65 6.56 -2.56 -1.85
CA LYS A 65 8.00 -2.42 -1.65
C LYS A 65 8.57 -1.27 -2.48
N ASP A 66 8.20 -1.17 -3.75
CA ASP A 66 8.68 -0.12 -4.66
C ASP A 66 8.25 1.28 -4.17
N ILE A 67 7.02 1.43 -3.64
CA ILE A 67 6.52 2.70 -3.08
C ILE A 67 7.35 3.10 -1.85
N PHE A 68 7.49 2.22 -0.86
CA PHE A 68 8.19 2.56 0.38
C PHE A 68 9.70 2.71 0.16
N ASP A 69 10.33 1.86 -0.66
CA ASP A 69 11.74 2.02 -1.05
C ASP A 69 11.95 3.35 -1.80
N GLY A 70 11.02 3.72 -2.69
CA GLY A 70 11.04 4.99 -3.41
C GLY A 70 10.86 6.20 -2.49
N VAL A 71 10.03 6.12 -1.46
CA VAL A 71 9.85 7.19 -0.46
C VAL A 71 11.09 7.35 0.41
N LEU A 72 11.71 6.24 0.83
CA LEU A 72 12.97 6.25 1.57
C LEU A 72 14.13 6.84 0.75
N GLN A 73 14.11 6.65 -0.57
CA GLN A 73 15.09 7.25 -1.50
C GLN A 73 14.72 8.69 -1.89
N GLY A 74 13.43 8.99 -1.93
CA GLY A 74 12.81 10.22 -2.43
C GLY A 74 12.89 11.43 -1.51
N GLY A 75 13.38 11.27 -0.28
CA GLY A 75 13.78 12.40 0.59
C GLY A 75 14.84 13.34 -0.03
N LYS A 76 15.32 13.06 -1.25
CA LYS A 76 16.21 13.91 -2.06
C LYS A 76 15.59 14.44 -3.37
N SER A 77 14.36 14.10 -3.73
CA SER A 77 13.77 14.51 -5.02
C SER A 77 12.79 15.67 -4.84
N SER A 78 13.10 16.77 -5.52
CA SER A 78 12.31 18.00 -5.60
C SER A 78 10.84 17.75 -5.95
N ALA A 79 9.97 18.56 -5.35
CA ALA A 79 8.53 18.57 -5.52
C ALA A 79 8.10 18.42 -6.99
N ILE A 80 7.19 17.47 -7.24
CA ILE A 80 6.43 17.42 -8.49
C ILE A 80 5.44 18.60 -8.43
N PRO A 81 5.49 19.58 -9.35
CA PRO A 81 4.49 20.62 -9.38
C PRO A 81 3.14 19.97 -9.65
N GLN A 82 2.21 20.18 -8.72
CA GLN A 82 0.83 19.74 -8.83
C GLN A 82 0.23 20.40 -10.07
N ALA A 83 0.02 19.62 -11.13
CA ALA A 83 -0.66 20.11 -12.32
C ALA A 83 -2.09 20.50 -11.91
N ALA A 84 -2.41 21.78 -12.07
CA ALA A 84 -3.76 22.30 -11.93
C ALA A 84 -4.68 21.57 -12.91
N LEU A 85 -5.75 20.98 -12.38
CA LEU A 85 -6.92 20.55 -13.15
C LEU A 85 -7.72 21.78 -13.56
#